data_AF-A0A6G0WAQ0-F1
#
_entry.id   AF-A0A6G0WAQ0-F1
#
_cell.length_a   1.000
_cell.length_b   1.000
_cell.length_c   1.000
_cell.angle_alpha   90.00
_cell.angle_beta   90.00
_cell.angle_gamma   90.00
#
_symmetry.space_group_name_H-M   'P 1'
#
loop_
_entity.id
_entity.type
_entity.pdbx_description
1 polymer ?
#
loop_
_entity_poly.entity_id
_entity_poly.type
_entity_poly.pdbx_seq_one_letter_code
_entity_poly.pdbx_strand_id
1 'polypeptide(L)'
;MAQSGANVGGAAPALTTYYADLDRSETNSVKTRSVGVLHVETGLTNVTKQRGKAMFNVGHVKANTLHLYPEEAYCLAHRGVLDIFTASTSATALSLREISDLLHVHVSVECRQVYCFLKERKFIPRRHRDGHNGVDIPRVSSATQLFIAYDVYAPGAKKSDQPLYCAVVFRMQDPMPSTDSLSVLCKGTDMPVKLFICDGEGSVLSMEVKDGMA
;
A
#
# COMPACT_ATOMS: atom_id res chain seq x y z
N MET A 1 -48.61 -31.05 36.10
CA MET A 1 -47.57 -30.05 36.41
C MET A 1 -46.23 -30.58 35.89
N ALA A 2 -45.72 -30.02 34.80
CA ALA A 2 -44.30 -30.10 34.44
C ALA A 2 -44.05 -29.01 33.37
N GLN A 3 -43.51 -27.86 33.78
CA GLN A 3 -43.00 -26.85 32.87
C GLN A 3 -41.60 -27.26 32.41
N SER A 4 -41.45 -27.53 31.12
CA SER A 4 -40.17 -27.69 30.43
C SER A 4 -39.60 -26.29 30.16
N GLY A 5 -38.68 -25.85 31.01
CA GLY A 5 -37.87 -24.65 30.78
C GLY A 5 -36.67 -25.01 29.92
N ALA A 6 -36.70 -24.62 28.65
CA ALA A 6 -35.54 -24.64 27.78
C ALA A 6 -34.55 -23.56 28.28
N ASN A 7 -33.51 -24.00 28.98
CA ASN A 7 -32.41 -23.15 29.41
C ASN A 7 -31.57 -22.82 28.17
N VAL A 8 -31.84 -21.67 27.54
CA VAL A 8 -31.06 -21.16 26.41
C VAL A 8 -29.67 -20.85 26.95
N GLY A 9 -28.69 -21.62 26.49
CA GLY A 9 -27.31 -21.54 26.91
C GLY A 9 -26.77 -20.13 26.79
N GLY A 10 -26.55 -19.49 27.95
CA GLY A 10 -25.85 -18.22 28.02
C GLY A 10 -24.47 -18.39 27.40
N ALA A 11 -24.20 -17.68 26.31
CA ALA A 11 -22.87 -17.57 25.75
C ALA A 11 -21.91 -17.17 26.90
N ALA A 12 -20.82 -17.92 27.04
CA ALA A 12 -19.89 -17.74 28.14
C ALA A 12 -19.49 -16.26 28.24
N PRO A 13 -19.48 -15.63 29.43
CA PRO A 13 -19.24 -14.19 29.60
C PRO A 13 -17.95 -13.69 28.92
N ALA A 14 -16.98 -14.58 28.69
CA ALA A 14 -15.77 -14.33 27.93
C ALA A 14 -16.01 -14.04 26.43
N LEU A 15 -16.96 -14.72 25.77
CA LEU A 15 -17.30 -14.50 24.36
C LEU A 15 -17.99 -13.14 24.17
N THR A 16 -18.95 -12.82 25.03
CA THR A 16 -19.62 -11.51 25.02
C THR A 16 -18.64 -10.38 25.30
N THR A 17 -17.70 -10.59 26.22
CA THR A 17 -16.63 -9.62 26.51
C THR A 17 -15.68 -9.47 25.33
N TYR A 18 -15.29 -10.58 24.69
CA TYR A 18 -14.44 -10.57 23.50
C TYR A 18 -15.05 -9.76 22.35
N TYR A 19 -16.32 -10.02 21.99
CA TYR A 19 -16.99 -9.25 20.94
C TYR A 19 -17.20 -7.80 21.34
N ALA A 20 -17.54 -7.51 22.60
CA ALA A 20 -17.64 -6.14 23.09
C ALA A 20 -16.31 -5.40 23.08
N ASP A 21 -15.18 -6.07 23.30
CA ASP A 21 -13.84 -5.49 23.20
C ASP A 21 -13.40 -5.34 21.74
N LEU A 22 -13.79 -6.27 20.85
CA LEU A 22 -13.60 -6.17 19.40
C LEU A 22 -14.33 -4.93 18.87
N ASP A 23 -15.62 -4.81 19.16
CA ASP A 23 -16.45 -3.66 18.80
C ASP A 23 -15.88 -2.35 19.37
N ARG A 24 -15.38 -2.36 20.62
CA ARG A 24 -14.74 -1.19 21.23
C ARG A 24 -13.40 -0.85 20.58
N SER A 25 -12.66 -1.82 20.07
CA SER A 25 -11.43 -1.59 19.31
C SER A 25 -11.70 -0.99 17.93
N GLU A 26 -12.85 -1.36 17.34
CA GLU A 26 -13.32 -0.87 16.04
C GLU A 26 -13.97 0.52 16.15
N THR A 27 -14.70 0.77 17.24
CA THR A 27 -15.46 2.02 17.49
C THR A 27 -14.75 3.04 18.36
N ASN A 28 -13.63 2.69 19.00
CA ASN A 28 -12.81 3.70 19.66
C ASN A 28 -12.41 4.73 18.62
N SER A 29 -12.98 5.94 18.74
CA SER A 29 -12.60 7.08 17.95
C SER A 29 -11.15 7.40 18.31
N VAL A 30 -10.20 6.71 17.68
CA VAL A 30 -8.80 6.96 17.95
C VAL A 30 -8.58 8.38 17.44
N LYS A 31 -8.46 9.33 18.36
CA LYS A 31 -8.26 10.77 18.10
C LYS A 31 -6.99 11.06 17.27
N THR A 32 -6.31 10.03 16.80
CA THR A 32 -5.03 10.01 16.10
C THR A 32 -5.14 9.66 14.61
N ARG A 33 -6.31 9.26 14.09
CA ARG A 33 -6.46 8.96 12.66
C ARG A 33 -6.59 10.21 11.82
N SER A 34 -5.94 10.19 10.68
CA SER A 34 -6.11 11.20 9.64
C SER A 34 -7.37 10.91 8.83
N VAL A 35 -7.87 11.92 8.12
CA VAL A 35 -9.03 11.79 7.24
C VAL A 35 -8.66 12.23 5.83
N GLY A 36 -9.09 11.45 4.84
CA GLY A 36 -8.94 11.77 3.43
C GLY A 36 -10.21 11.56 2.64
N VAL A 37 -10.34 12.30 1.53
CA VAL A 37 -11.42 12.14 0.54
C VAL A 37 -10.82 11.59 -0.74
N LEU A 38 -11.25 10.41 -1.14
CA LEU A 38 -10.85 9.73 -2.37
C LEU A 38 -11.63 10.28 -3.57
N HIS A 39 -10.90 10.70 -4.59
CA HIS A 39 -11.41 11.01 -5.92
C HIS A 39 -11.35 9.76 -6.78
N VAL A 40 -12.48 9.05 -6.89
CA VAL A 40 -12.55 7.74 -7.55
C VAL A 40 -12.05 7.77 -8.99
N GLU A 41 -12.23 8.87 -9.72
CA GLU A 41 -11.80 9.01 -11.12
C GLU A 41 -10.27 9.05 -11.28
N THR A 42 -9.54 9.53 -10.28
CA THR A 42 -8.07 9.70 -10.35
C THR A 42 -7.31 8.78 -9.41
N GLY A 43 -8.00 8.15 -8.46
CA GLY A 43 -7.41 7.37 -7.37
C GLY A 43 -6.68 8.22 -6.33
N LEU A 44 -6.61 9.55 -6.49
CA LEU A 44 -5.95 10.44 -5.54
C LEU A 44 -6.82 10.65 -4.30
N THR A 45 -6.18 10.63 -3.14
CA THR A 45 -6.86 10.92 -1.86
C THR A 45 -6.38 12.25 -1.31
N ASN A 46 -7.30 13.20 -1.17
CA ASN A 46 -7.05 14.52 -0.59
C ASN A 46 -7.13 14.41 0.91
N VAL A 47 -6.03 14.67 1.61
CA VAL A 47 -6.03 14.68 3.08
C VAL A 47 -6.69 15.97 3.57
N THR A 48 -7.85 15.83 4.22
CA THR A 48 -8.61 16.95 4.80
C THR A 48 -8.25 17.20 6.26
N LYS A 49 -7.77 16.17 6.96
CA LYS A 49 -7.35 16.27 8.35
C LYS A 49 -6.14 15.38 8.60
N GLN A 50 -4.97 15.99 8.79
CA GLN A 50 -3.76 15.26 9.16
C GLN A 50 -3.67 15.08 10.69
N ARG A 51 -3.29 13.88 11.13
CA ARG A 51 -3.00 13.55 12.53
C ARG A 51 -1.76 12.67 12.64
N GLY A 52 -0.98 12.87 13.70
CA GLY A 52 0.22 12.11 13.98
C GLY A 52 1.34 12.31 12.95
N LYS A 53 2.31 11.40 12.97
CA LYS A 53 3.51 11.42 12.11
C LYS A 53 3.48 10.35 11.00
N ALA A 54 2.35 9.70 10.77
CA ALA A 54 2.26 8.64 9.76
C ALA A 54 2.42 9.16 8.32
N MET A 55 2.09 10.43 8.10
CA MET A 55 2.13 11.09 6.78
C MET A 55 3.48 11.75 6.45
N PHE A 56 4.53 11.51 7.24
CA PHE A 56 5.88 11.95 6.85
C PHE A 56 6.38 11.10 5.67
N ASN A 57 6.90 11.77 4.64
CA ASN A 57 7.47 11.17 3.43
C ASN A 57 6.47 10.38 2.56
N VAL A 58 5.20 10.79 2.55
CA VAL A 58 4.18 10.29 1.62
C VAL A 58 3.43 11.46 1.00
N GLY A 59 2.86 11.22 -0.18
CA GLY A 59 2.06 12.18 -0.91
C GLY A 59 2.87 13.32 -1.52
N HIS A 60 2.13 14.20 -2.17
CA HIS A 60 2.63 15.43 -2.74
C HIS A 60 1.68 16.58 -2.41
N VAL A 61 2.24 17.77 -2.16
CA VAL A 61 1.43 18.95 -1.83
C VAL A 61 1.13 19.69 -3.13
N LYS A 62 -0.16 19.88 -3.41
CA LYS A 62 -0.65 20.68 -4.54
C LYS A 62 -1.75 21.61 -4.03
N ALA A 63 -1.62 22.90 -4.33
CA ALA A 63 -2.54 23.94 -3.86
C ALA A 63 -2.80 23.87 -2.33
N ASN A 64 -1.71 23.77 -1.55
CA ASN A 64 -1.74 23.68 -0.08
C ASN A 64 -2.52 22.49 0.50
N THR A 65 -2.86 21.49 -0.33
CA THR A 65 -3.51 20.25 0.08
C THR A 65 -2.54 19.10 -0.13
N LEU A 66 -2.47 18.17 0.81
CA LEU A 66 -1.69 16.93 0.67
C LEU A 66 -2.52 15.91 -0.10
N HIS A 67 -1.98 15.46 -1.23
CA HIS A 67 -2.56 14.43 -2.09
C HIS A 67 -1.76 13.15 -1.92
N LEU A 68 -2.45 12.06 -1.61
CA LEU A 68 -1.85 10.73 -1.55
C LEU A 68 -2.11 9.99 -2.85
N TYR A 69 -1.08 9.32 -3.35
CA TYR A 69 -1.24 8.34 -4.42
C TYR A 69 -2.01 7.10 -3.91
N PRO A 70 -2.68 6.35 -4.82
CA PRO A 70 -3.43 5.14 -4.48
C PRO A 70 -2.73 4.18 -3.49
N GLU A 71 -1.48 3.81 -3.77
CA GLU A 71 -0.71 2.90 -2.94
C GLU A 71 -0.39 3.46 -1.55
N GLU A 72 -0.23 4.78 -1.43
CA GLU A 72 0.03 5.47 -0.17
C GLU A 72 -1.23 5.54 0.68
N ALA A 73 -2.35 5.90 0.06
CA ALA A 73 -3.67 5.95 0.70
C ALA A 73 -4.07 4.56 1.21
N TYR A 74 -3.92 3.53 0.38
CA TYR A 74 -4.15 2.14 0.78
C TYR A 74 -3.25 1.73 1.95
N CYS A 75 -1.95 2.01 1.88
CA CYS A 75 -1.02 1.64 2.95
C CYS A 75 -1.38 2.29 4.30
N LEU A 76 -1.79 3.56 4.29
CA LEU A 76 -2.21 4.27 5.50
C LEU A 76 -3.56 3.75 6.04
N ALA A 77 -4.51 3.43 5.16
CA ALA A 77 -5.78 2.83 5.55
C ALA A 77 -5.59 1.42 6.12
N HIS A 78 -4.79 0.57 5.45
CA HIS A 78 -4.41 -0.77 5.89
C HIS A 78 -3.76 -0.76 7.28
N ARG A 79 -2.97 0.28 7.59
CA ARG A 79 -2.34 0.46 8.91
C ARG A 79 -3.26 1.08 9.97
N GLY A 80 -4.52 1.37 9.64
CA GLY A 80 -5.49 1.96 10.56
C GLY A 80 -5.16 3.40 10.99
N VAL A 81 -4.44 4.16 10.15
CA VAL A 81 -4.02 5.55 10.46
C VAL A 81 -4.69 6.61 9.56
N LEU A 82 -5.45 6.18 8.55
CA LEU A 82 -6.20 7.03 7.65
C LEU A 82 -7.60 6.45 7.43
N ASP A 83 -8.62 7.23 7.75
CA ASP A 83 -9.99 6.95 7.35
C ASP A 83 -10.26 7.64 6.01
N ILE A 84 -10.81 6.91 5.04
CA ILE A 84 -11.06 7.40 3.68
C ILE A 84 -12.56 7.45 3.43
N PHE A 85 -13.01 8.57 2.85
CA PHE A 85 -14.39 8.80 2.42
C PHE A 85 -14.42 9.05 0.90
N THR A 86 -15.56 8.86 0.25
CA THR A 86 -15.78 9.39 -1.10
C THR A 86 -16.58 10.68 -1.02
N ALA A 87 -16.55 11.49 -2.09
CA ALA A 87 -17.39 12.69 -2.18
C ALA A 87 -18.90 12.37 -2.11
N SER A 88 -19.31 11.19 -2.60
CA SER A 88 -20.70 10.73 -2.56
C SER A 88 -21.14 10.23 -1.18
N THR A 89 -20.20 9.73 -0.37
CA THR A 89 -20.49 9.01 0.88
C THR A 89 -19.69 9.66 2.01
N SER A 90 -20.14 10.84 2.47
CA SER A 90 -19.47 11.60 3.52
C SER A 90 -19.80 11.12 4.95
N ALA A 91 -20.81 10.26 5.10
CA ALA A 91 -21.31 9.82 6.40
C ALA A 91 -20.52 8.65 7.01
N THR A 92 -19.93 7.79 6.18
CA THR A 92 -19.27 6.55 6.62
C THR A 92 -17.93 6.38 5.91
N ALA A 93 -16.89 6.05 6.69
CA ALA A 93 -15.59 5.71 6.13
C ALA A 93 -15.69 4.39 5.35
N LEU A 94 -14.95 4.31 4.25
CA LEU A 94 -14.85 3.10 3.44
C LEU A 94 -14.13 2.00 4.21
N SER A 95 -14.61 0.77 4.06
CA SER A 95 -13.90 -0.42 4.48
C SER A 95 -12.63 -0.61 3.64
N LEU A 96 -11.65 -1.36 4.18
CA LEU A 96 -10.42 -1.67 3.46
C LEU A 96 -10.68 -2.40 2.13
N ARG A 97 -11.73 -3.23 2.08
CA ARG A 97 -12.17 -3.93 0.87
C ARG A 97 -12.64 -2.93 -0.19
N GLU A 98 -13.55 -2.02 0.15
CA GLU A 98 -14.03 -0.98 -0.77
C GLU A 98 -12.89 -0.09 -1.28
N ILE A 99 -11.95 0.28 -0.40
CA ILE A 99 -10.75 1.03 -0.79
C ILE A 99 -9.93 0.21 -1.80
N SER A 100 -9.71 -1.08 -1.55
CA SER A 100 -8.94 -1.94 -2.46
C SER A 100 -9.59 -2.02 -3.84
N ASP A 101 -10.91 -2.21 -3.89
CA ASP A 101 -11.68 -2.34 -5.12
C ASP A 101 -11.64 -1.04 -5.95
N LEU A 102 -11.86 0.11 -5.30
CA LEU A 102 -11.82 1.42 -5.95
C LEU A 102 -10.43 1.79 -6.47
N LEU A 103 -9.37 1.38 -5.77
CA LEU A 103 -8.00 1.72 -6.16
C LEU A 103 -7.39 0.74 -7.18
N HIS A 104 -7.97 -0.45 -7.36
CA HIS A 104 -7.45 -1.49 -8.27
C HIS A 104 -7.27 -1.01 -9.71
N VAL A 105 -8.16 -0.15 -10.18
CA VAL A 105 -8.10 0.43 -11.53
C VAL A 105 -6.96 1.44 -11.72
N HIS A 106 -6.42 1.98 -10.62
CA HIS A 106 -5.40 3.03 -10.65
C HIS A 106 -3.99 2.52 -10.40
N VAL A 107 -3.85 1.52 -9.52
CA VAL A 107 -2.58 0.84 -9.22
C VAL A 107 -2.91 -0.61 -8.90
N SER A 108 -2.12 -1.55 -9.42
CA SER A 108 -2.37 -2.97 -9.17
C SER A 108 -2.23 -3.35 -7.69
N VAL A 109 -2.88 -4.44 -7.29
CA VAL A 109 -2.81 -4.94 -5.91
C VAL A 109 -1.37 -5.26 -5.50
N GLU A 110 -0.59 -5.85 -6.40
CA GLU A 110 0.80 -6.26 -6.18
C GLU A 110 1.70 -5.05 -5.91
N CYS A 111 1.55 -3.98 -6.69
CA CYS A 111 2.29 -2.73 -6.45
C CYS A 111 1.93 -2.15 -5.07
N ARG A 112 0.66 -2.16 -4.67
CA ARG A 112 0.24 -1.72 -3.34
C ARG A 112 0.80 -2.59 -2.22
N GLN A 113 0.83 -3.91 -2.42
CA GLN A 113 1.38 -4.87 -1.45
C GLN A 113 2.89 -4.68 -1.27
N VAL A 114 3.63 -4.52 -2.37
CA VAL A 114 5.08 -4.20 -2.32
C VAL A 114 5.30 -2.86 -1.63
N TYR A 115 4.50 -1.84 -1.91
CA TYR A 115 4.59 -0.56 -1.21
C TYR A 115 4.41 -0.75 0.31
N CYS A 116 3.38 -1.49 0.75
CA CYS A 116 3.15 -1.78 2.16
C CYS A 116 4.32 -2.56 2.79
N PHE A 117 4.80 -3.60 2.12
CA PHE A 117 5.94 -4.41 2.54
C PHE A 117 7.21 -3.57 2.79
N LEU A 118 7.48 -2.60 1.90
CA LEU A 118 8.60 -1.68 2.01
C LEU A 118 8.41 -0.71 3.20
N LYS A 119 7.20 -0.16 3.38
CA LYS A 119 6.88 0.76 4.48
C LYS A 119 6.95 0.09 5.85
N GLU A 120 6.56 -1.18 5.96
CA GLU A 120 6.68 -1.96 7.20
C GLU A 120 8.13 -2.09 7.64
N ARG A 121 9.04 -2.27 6.67
CA ARG A 121 10.50 -2.30 6.86
C ARG A 121 11.15 -0.92 6.96
N LYS A 122 10.34 0.14 7.11
CA LYS A 122 10.76 1.54 7.28
C LYS A 122 11.48 2.16 6.09
N PHE A 123 11.49 1.50 4.93
CA PHE A 123 11.94 2.14 3.70
C PHE A 123 10.97 3.25 3.29
N ILE A 124 11.48 4.15 2.44
CA ILE A 124 10.70 5.23 1.84
C ILE A 124 10.60 4.93 0.33
N PRO A 125 9.62 4.14 -0.12
CA PRO A 125 9.34 3.97 -1.54
C PRO A 125 8.76 5.26 -2.12
N ARG A 126 9.26 5.67 -3.29
CA ARG A 126 8.70 6.75 -4.12
C ARG A 126 8.49 6.21 -5.52
N ARG A 127 7.45 6.67 -6.22
CA ARG A 127 7.23 6.32 -7.63
C ARG A 127 8.47 6.70 -8.46
N HIS A 128 8.90 5.78 -9.32
CA HIS A 128 10.01 6.03 -10.23
C HIS A 128 9.68 7.15 -11.23
N ARG A 129 10.71 7.82 -11.74
CA ARG A 129 10.57 8.94 -12.69
C ARG A 129 11.44 8.68 -13.92
N ASP A 130 10.84 8.23 -15.01
CA ASP A 130 11.55 7.89 -16.27
C ASP A 130 11.98 9.13 -17.09
N GLY A 131 12.32 10.25 -16.46
CA GLY A 131 12.84 11.46 -17.13
C GLY A 131 11.84 12.22 -18.04
N HIS A 132 10.77 11.57 -18.49
CA HIS A 132 9.74 12.13 -19.36
C HIS A 132 8.62 12.81 -18.55
N ASN A 133 8.96 13.87 -17.81
CA ASN A 133 8.06 14.88 -17.20
C ASN A 133 6.82 14.40 -16.40
N GLY A 134 6.70 13.11 -16.10
CA GLY A 134 5.60 12.51 -15.35
C GLY A 134 6.12 11.66 -14.19
N VAL A 135 5.29 11.54 -13.15
CA VAL A 135 5.46 10.50 -12.14
C VAL A 135 4.72 9.28 -12.66
N ASP A 136 5.44 8.24 -13.04
CA ASP A 136 4.82 7.05 -13.61
C ASP A 136 4.00 6.30 -12.56
N ILE A 137 2.86 5.79 -13.01
CA ILE A 137 2.03 4.90 -12.21
C ILE A 137 2.84 3.60 -12.02
N PRO A 138 3.00 3.10 -10.78
CA PRO A 138 3.66 1.82 -10.55
C PRO A 138 3.02 0.69 -11.34
N ARG A 139 3.83 -0.11 -12.04
CA ARG A 139 3.37 -1.20 -12.90
C ARG A 139 3.99 -2.52 -12.50
N VAL A 140 3.21 -3.58 -12.68
CA VAL A 140 3.70 -4.95 -12.65
C VAL A 140 4.45 -5.23 -13.95
N SER A 141 5.64 -5.77 -13.82
CA SER A 141 6.48 -6.27 -14.90
C SER A 141 6.05 -7.67 -15.34
N SER A 142 6.46 -8.05 -16.54
CA SER A 142 6.23 -9.36 -17.14
C SER A 142 7.55 -9.90 -17.72
N ALA A 143 7.52 -11.12 -18.25
CA ALA A 143 8.68 -11.70 -18.93
C ALA A 143 9.23 -10.83 -20.09
N THR A 144 8.37 -10.06 -20.74
CA THR A 144 8.72 -9.29 -21.95
C THR A 144 8.78 -7.79 -21.73
N GLN A 145 8.25 -7.29 -20.62
CA GLN A 145 8.19 -5.85 -20.33
C GLN A 145 8.56 -5.60 -18.88
N LEU A 146 9.63 -4.85 -18.67
CA LEU A 146 10.16 -4.52 -17.36
C LEU A 146 9.88 -3.06 -17.04
N PHE A 147 9.40 -2.81 -15.82
CA PHE A 147 9.09 -1.49 -15.29
C PHE A 147 9.67 -1.35 -13.89
N ILE A 148 10.35 -0.24 -13.63
CA ILE A 148 10.72 0.14 -12.26
C ILE A 148 9.50 0.78 -11.62
N ALA A 149 8.95 0.13 -10.60
CA ALA A 149 7.77 0.63 -9.90
C ALA A 149 8.14 1.73 -8.89
N TYR A 150 9.24 1.54 -8.16
CA TYR A 150 9.64 2.43 -7.07
C TYR A 150 11.15 2.66 -7.00
N ASP A 151 11.52 3.89 -6.69
CA ASP A 151 12.81 4.24 -6.09
C ASP A 151 12.73 4.08 -4.58
N VAL A 152 13.60 3.26 -4.00
CA VAL A 152 13.52 2.91 -2.57
C VAL A 152 14.65 3.57 -1.79
N TYR A 153 14.30 4.41 -0.81
CA TYR A 153 15.26 5.14 0.00
C TYR A 153 15.36 4.59 1.42
N ALA A 154 16.51 4.83 2.05
CA ALA A 154 16.78 4.48 3.43
C ALA A 154 15.81 5.18 4.42
N PRO A 155 15.57 4.60 5.61
CA PRO A 155 14.88 5.30 6.68
C PRO A 155 15.60 6.61 7.02
N GLY A 156 14.86 7.72 7.09
CA GLY A 156 15.42 9.04 7.39
C GLY A 156 16.09 9.74 6.20
N ALA A 157 16.05 9.15 5.00
CA ALA A 157 16.59 9.78 3.79
C ALA A 157 15.94 11.14 3.51
N LYS A 158 16.77 12.11 3.12
CA LYS A 158 16.35 13.44 2.68
C LYS A 158 15.78 13.35 1.26
N LYS A 159 15.22 14.46 0.76
CA LYS A 159 14.70 14.53 -0.61
C LYS A 159 15.81 14.46 -1.67
N SER A 160 17.02 14.94 -1.33
CA SER A 160 18.20 15.02 -2.19
C SER A 160 19.01 13.72 -2.27
N ASP A 161 18.77 12.77 -1.37
CA ASP A 161 19.55 11.53 -1.33
C ASP A 161 19.25 10.70 -2.58
N GLN A 162 20.18 9.83 -2.97
CA GLN A 162 19.94 8.85 -4.03
C GLN A 162 19.16 7.64 -3.49
N PRO A 163 18.43 6.92 -4.35
CA PRO A 163 17.81 5.65 -3.98
C PRO A 163 18.87 4.64 -3.49
N LEU A 164 18.48 3.72 -2.61
CA LEU A 164 19.30 2.55 -2.28
C LEU A 164 19.24 1.50 -3.40
N TYR A 165 18.05 1.36 -4.00
CA TYR A 165 17.77 0.44 -5.10
C TYR A 165 16.46 0.83 -5.79
N CYS A 166 16.29 0.30 -6.99
CA CYS A 166 15.06 0.35 -7.78
C CYS A 166 14.28 -0.96 -7.60
N ALA A 167 12.97 -0.87 -7.34
CA ALA A 167 12.08 -2.01 -7.14
C ALA A 167 11.31 -2.34 -8.41
N VAL A 168 11.39 -3.59 -8.84
CA VAL A 168 10.64 -4.15 -9.98
C VAL A 168 9.65 -5.18 -9.43
N VAL A 169 8.37 -5.06 -9.78
CA VAL A 169 7.28 -5.85 -9.20
C VAL A 169 6.78 -6.89 -10.20
N PHE A 170 6.58 -8.14 -9.78
CA PHE A 170 6.03 -9.24 -10.58
C PHE A 170 4.89 -9.93 -9.83
N ARG A 171 4.00 -10.58 -10.58
CA ARG A 171 3.09 -11.58 -9.99
C ARG A 171 3.80 -12.91 -9.90
N MET A 172 3.47 -13.69 -8.88
CA MET A 172 4.00 -15.03 -8.67
C MET A 172 3.61 -16.01 -9.78
N GLN A 173 2.45 -15.79 -10.40
CA GLN A 173 1.93 -16.62 -11.49
C GLN A 173 2.45 -16.22 -12.89
N ASP A 174 3.03 -15.03 -13.01
CA ASP A 174 3.52 -14.53 -14.29
C ASP A 174 4.93 -15.09 -14.56
N PRO A 175 5.28 -15.41 -15.81
CA PRO A 175 6.61 -15.89 -16.13
C PRO A 175 7.66 -14.82 -15.83
N MET A 176 8.78 -15.23 -15.25
CA MET A 176 9.92 -14.35 -15.00
C MET A 176 10.63 -13.98 -16.31
N PRO A 177 11.21 -12.78 -16.40
CA PRO A 177 12.03 -12.37 -17.55
C PRO A 177 13.30 -13.21 -17.67
N SER A 178 13.88 -13.21 -18.87
CA SER A 178 15.19 -13.82 -19.07
C SER A 178 16.28 -13.06 -18.31
N THR A 179 17.37 -13.75 -18.02
CA THR A 179 18.58 -13.16 -17.42
C THR A 179 19.13 -12.01 -18.27
N ASP A 180 19.07 -12.13 -19.59
CA ASP A 180 19.50 -11.09 -20.52
C ASP A 180 18.67 -9.81 -20.39
N SER A 181 17.34 -9.93 -20.32
CA SER A 181 16.45 -8.79 -20.13
C SER A 181 16.69 -8.09 -18.79
N LEU A 182 16.93 -8.86 -17.72
CA LEU A 182 17.30 -8.31 -16.41
C LEU A 182 18.67 -7.62 -16.46
N SER A 183 19.65 -8.20 -17.15
CA SER A 183 20.98 -7.60 -17.30
C SER A 183 20.91 -6.27 -18.05
N VAL A 184 20.10 -6.19 -19.11
CA VAL A 184 19.87 -4.94 -19.85
C VAL A 184 19.26 -3.88 -18.93
N LEU A 185 18.26 -4.24 -18.12
CA LEU A 185 17.66 -3.31 -17.15
C LEU A 185 18.70 -2.82 -16.14
N CYS A 186 19.44 -3.73 -15.49
CA CYS A 186 20.45 -3.38 -14.49
C CYS A 186 21.54 -2.46 -15.05
N LYS A 187 21.99 -2.69 -16.29
CA LYS A 187 22.98 -1.82 -16.97
C LYS A 187 22.42 -0.47 -17.36
N GLY A 188 21.10 -0.36 -17.54
CA GLY A 188 20.40 0.88 -17.87
C GLY A 188 20.12 1.76 -16.65
N THR A 189 20.33 1.25 -15.43
CA THR A 189 20.07 1.95 -14.17
C THR A 189 21.35 2.16 -13.40
N ASP A 190 21.59 3.37 -12.90
CA ASP A 190 22.74 3.64 -12.03
C ASP A 190 22.61 2.98 -10.64
N MET A 191 21.41 2.49 -10.29
CA MET A 191 21.07 1.95 -8.99
C MET A 191 20.86 0.43 -9.03
N PRO A 192 21.19 -0.30 -7.95
CA PRO A 192 20.88 -1.72 -7.86
C PRO A 192 19.39 -2.01 -8.11
N VAL A 193 19.09 -3.12 -8.77
CA VAL A 193 17.70 -3.55 -9.02
C VAL A 193 17.34 -4.71 -8.10
N LYS A 194 16.17 -4.60 -7.44
CA LYS A 194 15.60 -5.64 -6.59
C LYS A 194 14.23 -6.06 -7.11
N LEU A 195 14.04 -7.38 -7.27
CA LEU A 195 12.80 -7.96 -7.76
C LEU A 195 11.89 -8.27 -6.57
N PHE A 196 10.61 -7.95 -6.70
CA PHE A 196 9.58 -8.25 -5.73
C PHE A 196 8.50 -9.08 -6.41
N ILE A 197 8.29 -10.31 -5.92
CA ILE A 197 7.32 -11.24 -6.47
C ILE A 197 6.16 -11.33 -5.46
N CYS A 198 4.95 -11.11 -5.95
CA CYS A 198 3.77 -11.03 -5.11
C CYS A 198 2.72 -12.07 -5.52
N ASP A 199 2.12 -12.74 -4.55
CA ASP A 199 1.06 -13.73 -4.77
C ASP A 199 -0.33 -13.12 -4.97
N GLY A 200 -0.50 -11.81 -4.72
CA GLY A 200 -1.79 -11.13 -4.74
C GLY A 200 -2.61 -11.29 -3.46
N GLU A 201 -2.22 -12.20 -2.56
CA GLU A 201 -2.91 -12.50 -1.29
C GLU A 201 -2.25 -11.83 -0.08
N GLY A 202 -1.08 -11.23 -0.26
CA GLY A 202 -0.39 -10.42 0.75
C GLY A 202 1.05 -10.84 1.00
N SER A 203 1.51 -11.94 0.39
CA SER A 203 2.91 -12.36 0.49
C SER A 203 3.75 -11.64 -0.55
N VAL A 204 4.93 -11.20 -0.13
CA VAL A 204 5.92 -10.56 -0.99
C VAL A 204 7.27 -11.24 -0.76
N LEU A 205 7.80 -11.85 -1.82
CA LEU A 205 9.16 -12.37 -1.88
C LEU A 205 10.07 -11.32 -2.51
N SER A 206 11.26 -11.12 -1.95
CA SER A 206 12.24 -10.17 -2.49
C SER A 206 13.52 -10.88 -2.91
N MET A 207 14.01 -10.59 -4.11
CA MET A 207 15.23 -11.19 -4.66
C MET A 207 16.18 -10.09 -5.16
N GLU A 208 17.46 -10.26 -4.93
CA GLU A 208 18.50 -9.36 -5.43
C GLU A 208 19.09 -9.91 -6.73
N VAL A 209 19.19 -9.06 -7.74
CA VAL A 209 19.89 -9.40 -8.99
C VAL A 209 21.37 -9.09 -8.77
N LYS A 210 22.21 -10.13 -8.74
CA LYS A 210 23.66 -9.93 -8.68
C LYS A 210 24.19 -9.73 -10.09
N ASP A 211 24.95 -8.67 -10.30
CA ASP A 211 25.78 -8.54 -11.49
C ASP A 211 26.77 -9.71 -11.53
N GLY A 212 26.67 -10.56 -12.55
CA GLY A 212 27.63 -11.66 -12.79
C GLY A 212 27.06 -13.08 -12.93
N MET A 213 25.74 -13.27 -13.09
CA MET A 213 25.23 -14.54 -13.65
C MET A 213 25.20 -14.46 -15.19
N ALA A 214 26.40 -14.48 -15.78
CA ALA A 214 26.63 -14.92 -17.16
C ALA A 214 27.40 -16.24 -17.11
#